data_AF-A0A3M3U188-F1
#
_entry.id   AF-A0A3M3U188-F1
#
_cell.length_a   1.000
_cell.length_b   1.000
_cell.length_c   1.000
_cell.angle_alpha   90.00
_cell.angle_beta   90.00
_cell.angle_gamma   90.00
#
_symmetry.space_group_name_H-M   'P 1'
#
loop_
_entity.id
_entity.type
_entity.pdbx_description
1 polymer ?
#
loop_
_entity_poly.entity_id
_entity_poly.type
_entity_poly.pdbx_seq_one_letter_code
_entity_poly.pdbx_strand_id
1 'polypeptide(L)'
;MRIATVKRRKTAIRCQWLQTHNRLSVAAYGQRHAKKSGFGLHYRCSMRSMLTPAACHGVRALQTNILSSRCITRRRLSPTIHHDLTYADGHIPPAFRDDVMMSLPAEDRTQLFKDTATQFWKHITPIVYVALGIHCVLLTVFLGLGMKIMWIANIVSTLVYVSCIYLIRRGRHRQAGQLMSLEIIGHAVLATWQLGWESNFSFYIFCVIPVIAFTFQLNVVRRIVYSVAILMSLMGCFAFRRYTGQGTGLSQNVLDAFGIVNVLTATTLSIYATALSVRFTSSMQLSLFHIANRDSLTNLYTRRRVLHRIRELEARRQGLSASLILLDIDHFKQINDIHGHETGDVVLQRVAEIIGSSVRSSDMAARWGGEEFLVLMPDTTPEDALRAAERIWRRIAEEAGRINERIIAVSATVAVATIGTGEAFQLALNRADTSLYMGKQQGRNRVMIAG
;
A
#
# COMPACT_ATOMS: atom_id res chain seq x y z
N MET A 1 -41.01 2.50 50.27
CA MET A 1 -41.39 3.88 49.93
C MET A 1 -40.13 4.75 50.03
N ARG A 2 -39.68 5.27 48.88
CA ARG A 2 -38.57 6.21 48.57
C ARG A 2 -37.45 6.43 49.61
N ILE A 3 -36.27 5.91 49.26
CA ILE A 3 -34.96 6.20 49.83
C ILE A 3 -34.48 7.57 49.34
N ALA A 4 -34.22 8.48 50.28
CA ALA A 4 -33.40 9.66 50.10
C ALA A 4 -32.04 9.40 50.74
N THR A 5 -30.95 9.44 49.95
CA THR A 5 -29.58 9.33 50.48
C THR A 5 -28.66 10.38 49.88
N VAL A 6 -28.42 11.36 50.72
CA VAL A 6 -27.24 12.22 50.88
C VAL A 6 -25.93 11.60 50.38
N LYS A 7 -25.14 12.37 49.59
CA LYS A 7 -23.68 12.46 49.78
C LYS A 7 -23.05 13.69 49.10
N ARG A 8 -22.85 14.73 49.91
CA ARG A 8 -21.64 15.58 49.85
C ARG A 8 -20.41 14.69 50.00
N ARG A 9 -19.41 14.80 49.11
CA ARG A 9 -17.98 14.67 49.44
C ARG A 9 -17.08 15.00 48.23
N LYS A 10 -16.17 15.95 48.50
CA LYS A 10 -14.77 16.03 48.01
C LYS A 10 -14.50 16.66 46.65
N THR A 11 -14.58 17.98 46.63
CA THR A 11 -13.57 18.86 46.02
C THR A 11 -12.30 18.80 46.87
N ALA A 12 -11.42 17.82 46.63
CA ALA A 12 -10.02 17.77 47.09
C ALA A 12 -9.36 16.44 46.70
N ILE A 13 -9.13 16.19 45.41
CA ILE A 13 -8.01 15.35 44.92
C ILE A 13 -7.54 15.97 43.59
N ARG A 14 -6.57 16.86 43.74
CA ARG A 14 -5.70 17.42 42.70
C ARG A 14 -4.43 16.57 42.72
N CYS A 15 -3.83 16.30 41.56
CA CYS A 15 -2.46 15.77 41.42
C CYS A 15 -2.18 14.34 41.91
N GLN A 16 -2.70 13.29 41.24
CA GLN A 16 -2.11 11.96 41.38
C GLN A 16 -2.46 11.00 40.24
N TRP A 17 -1.98 11.27 39.01
CA TRP A 17 -1.89 10.23 37.95
C TRP A 17 -0.77 10.46 36.91
N LEU A 18 0.18 11.37 37.19
CA LEU A 18 1.34 11.66 36.33
C LEU A 18 2.71 11.40 37.01
N GLN A 19 2.73 10.69 38.14
CA GLN A 19 3.97 10.39 38.88
C GLN A 19 3.94 8.99 39.51
N THR A 20 3.82 7.95 38.69
CA THR A 20 4.24 6.59 39.05
C THR A 20 4.50 5.80 37.78
N HIS A 21 5.67 6.01 37.17
CA HIS A 21 6.48 5.01 36.44
C HIS A 21 7.76 5.67 35.90
N ASN A 22 8.38 6.51 36.74
CA ASN A 22 9.73 6.97 36.49
C ASN A 22 10.45 7.07 37.84
N ARG A 23 11.58 6.36 37.95
CA ARG A 23 12.44 6.15 39.13
C ARG A 23 12.11 4.96 40.03
N LEU A 24 12.57 3.79 39.61
CA LEU A 24 13.37 2.93 40.49
C LEU A 24 14.76 2.78 39.86
N SER A 25 15.72 3.40 40.54
CA SER A 25 17.13 3.02 40.68
C SER A 25 17.94 2.62 39.44
N VAL A 26 18.68 3.60 38.92
CA VAL A 26 20.11 3.43 38.63
C VAL A 26 20.84 3.41 39.98
N ALA A 27 21.53 2.30 40.30
CA ALA A 27 22.83 2.25 41.00
C ALA A 27 23.06 0.88 41.68
N ALA A 28 23.91 0.05 41.07
CA ALA A 28 24.95 -0.77 41.70
C ALA A 28 25.60 -1.63 40.58
N TYR A 29 26.80 -1.24 40.13
CA TYR A 29 28.06 -1.95 40.41
C TYR A 29 28.17 -3.30 39.66
N GLY A 30 29.12 -3.53 38.75
CA GLY A 30 30.49 -3.05 38.77
C GLY A 30 31.14 -2.90 37.40
N GLN A 31 31.97 -1.87 37.33
CA GLN A 31 33.16 -1.81 36.50
C GLN A 31 34.01 -3.07 36.71
N ARG A 32 34.61 -3.59 35.62
CA ARG A 32 36.01 -4.01 35.62
C ARG A 32 36.63 -3.81 34.23
N HIS A 33 37.63 -2.92 34.22
CA HIS A 33 38.79 -2.81 33.33
C HIS A 33 38.66 -2.27 31.90
N ALA A 34 39.10 -1.02 31.78
CA ALA A 34 39.76 -0.43 30.61
C ALA A 34 41.25 -0.85 30.54
N LYS A 35 41.75 -1.05 29.31
CA LYS A 35 43.13 -0.86 28.75
C LYS A 35 43.23 -1.77 27.51
N LYS A 36 43.46 -1.32 26.27
CA LYS A 36 44.57 -0.51 25.73
C LYS A 36 44.26 -0.12 24.26
N SER A 37 44.76 1.06 23.84
CA SER A 37 45.22 1.49 22.48
C SER A 37 44.28 1.33 21.26
N GLY A 38 44.07 2.27 20.35
CA GLY A 38 44.72 3.54 20.02
C GLY A 38 44.43 3.85 18.53
N PHE A 39 44.44 5.14 18.15
CA PHE A 39 44.34 5.69 16.77
C PHE A 39 43.00 5.50 16.03
N GLY A 40 42.41 6.48 15.34
CA GLY A 40 42.81 7.85 15.05
C GLY A 40 41.79 8.53 14.11
N LEU A 41 41.84 9.87 14.14
CA LEU A 41 41.44 10.84 13.10
C LEU A 41 39.94 11.12 12.82
N HIS A 42 39.52 12.22 13.46
CA HIS A 42 38.59 13.23 12.94
C HIS A 42 39.00 13.77 11.56
N TYR A 43 38.03 14.11 10.71
CA TYR A 43 37.99 15.44 10.07
C TYR A 43 36.55 15.94 9.86
N ARG A 44 36.35 17.21 10.23
CA ARG A 44 35.14 18.04 10.06
C ARG A 44 34.97 18.44 8.59
N CYS A 45 33.72 18.53 8.13
CA CYS A 45 33.37 19.21 6.87
C CYS A 45 32.87 20.63 7.15
N SER A 46 33.46 21.61 6.45
CA SER A 46 33.25 23.06 6.58
C SER A 46 32.46 23.59 5.38
N MET A 47 31.46 24.44 5.64
CA MET A 47 30.74 25.25 4.63
C MET A 47 31.53 26.50 4.20
N ARG A 48 31.47 26.85 2.90
CA ARG A 48 31.53 28.19 2.25
C ARG A 48 31.50 27.97 0.73
N SER A 49 30.48 28.33 -0.05
CA SER A 49 29.96 29.64 -0.52
C SER A 49 30.82 30.37 -1.59
N MET A 50 30.29 30.54 -2.81
CA MET A 50 30.44 31.64 -3.81
C MET A 50 29.96 31.10 -5.21
N LEU A 51 28.86 31.54 -5.88
CA LEU A 51 28.53 32.83 -6.56
C LEU A 51 29.65 33.26 -7.54
N THR A 52 29.53 33.52 -8.86
CA THR A 52 28.46 33.64 -9.90
C THR A 52 29.13 33.63 -11.33
N PRO A 53 28.66 34.28 -12.43
CA PRO A 53 28.21 33.62 -13.68
C PRO A 53 28.93 34.07 -14.98
N ALA A 54 28.71 33.39 -16.12
CA ALA A 54 28.96 34.00 -17.44
C ALA A 54 28.11 33.33 -18.54
N ALA A 55 27.42 34.16 -19.31
CA ALA A 55 26.63 33.83 -20.49
C ALA A 55 27.49 33.85 -21.76
N CYS A 56 27.16 33.04 -22.76
CA CYS A 56 27.45 33.36 -24.16
C CYS A 56 26.54 32.61 -25.15
N HIS A 57 26.34 33.26 -26.29
CA HIS A 57 25.33 33.09 -27.33
C HIS A 57 25.23 31.72 -28.02
N GLY A 58 24.05 31.46 -28.59
CA GLY A 58 23.83 30.39 -29.56
C GLY A 58 24.19 30.78 -31.00
N VAL A 59 24.33 29.78 -31.86
CA VAL A 59 23.71 29.61 -33.19
C VAL A 59 24.15 28.25 -33.75
N ARG A 60 23.29 27.72 -34.62
CA ARG A 60 23.13 26.37 -35.18
C ARG A 60 24.33 25.73 -35.91
N ALA A 61 24.26 24.39 -35.87
CA ALA A 61 24.52 23.39 -36.92
C ALA A 61 25.98 23.07 -37.32
N LEU A 62 26.41 21.84 -37.03
CA LEU A 62 26.80 20.88 -38.06
C LEU A 62 26.82 19.46 -37.50
N GLN A 63 26.26 18.54 -38.28
CA GLN A 63 26.20 17.11 -38.05
C GLN A 63 27.61 16.50 -37.93
N THR A 64 27.81 15.56 -37.01
CA THR A 64 28.34 14.22 -37.32
C THR A 64 28.28 13.32 -36.09
N ASN A 65 27.73 12.12 -36.32
CA ASN A 65 27.87 10.83 -35.63
C ASN A 65 28.46 10.78 -34.22
N ILE A 66 27.78 10.06 -33.32
CA ILE A 66 28.30 8.90 -32.56
C ILE A 66 27.25 8.45 -31.50
N LEU A 67 27.12 7.13 -31.32
CA LEU A 67 26.37 6.36 -30.29
C LEU A 67 24.83 6.33 -30.43
N SER A 68 24.10 5.26 -30.16
CA SER A 68 24.30 3.82 -29.96
C SER A 68 22.92 3.30 -29.54
N SER A 69 22.35 2.35 -30.30
CA SER A 69 21.57 1.21 -29.80
C SER A 69 20.76 1.37 -28.50
N ARG A 70 19.45 1.62 -28.62
CA ARG A 70 18.43 0.97 -27.75
C ARG A 70 17.25 0.51 -28.59
N CYS A 71 17.40 -0.69 -29.13
CA CYS A 71 16.32 -1.49 -29.68
C CYS A 71 15.52 -2.04 -28.49
N ILE A 72 14.36 -1.45 -28.20
CA ILE A 72 13.39 -1.98 -27.22
C ILE A 72 12.63 -3.10 -27.92
N THR A 73 13.11 -4.33 -27.80
CA THR A 73 12.35 -5.52 -28.16
C THR A 73 11.19 -5.69 -27.18
N ARG A 74 9.97 -5.38 -27.64
CA ARG A 74 8.72 -5.85 -27.03
C ARG A 74 8.72 -7.38 -27.03
N ARG A 75 9.07 -8.02 -25.92
CA ARG A 75 8.72 -9.43 -25.68
C ARG A 75 7.28 -9.51 -25.20
N ARG A 76 6.45 -10.20 -25.98
CA ARG A 76 5.11 -10.65 -25.62
C ARG A 76 5.18 -11.42 -24.31
N LEU A 77 4.44 -10.96 -23.31
CA LEU A 77 4.03 -11.79 -22.17
C LEU A 77 3.07 -12.86 -22.71
N SER A 78 3.49 -14.12 -22.72
CA SER A 78 2.57 -15.25 -22.88
C SER A 78 1.79 -15.46 -21.58
N PRO A 79 0.46 -15.66 -21.62
CA PRO A 79 -0.35 -15.86 -20.43
C PRO A 79 -0.59 -17.36 -20.20
N THR A 80 0.04 -17.94 -19.18
CA THR A 80 -0.45 -19.18 -18.56
C THR A 80 0.25 -19.40 -17.22
N ILE A 81 -0.37 -18.92 -16.14
CA ILE A 81 -0.14 -19.47 -14.80
C ILE A 81 -1.53 -19.85 -14.29
N HIS A 82 -1.73 -21.16 -14.11
CA HIS A 82 -2.92 -21.72 -13.51
C HIS A 82 -3.19 -21.08 -12.15
N HIS A 83 -4.36 -20.47 -12.02
CA HIS A 83 -4.92 -20.06 -10.73
C HIS A 83 -5.41 -21.32 -10.01
N ASP A 84 -4.70 -21.74 -8.96
CA ASP A 84 -5.29 -22.50 -7.86
C ASP A 84 -4.82 -21.88 -6.54
N LEU A 85 -5.56 -20.84 -6.13
CA LEU A 85 -5.53 -20.28 -4.78
C LEU A 85 -6.99 -20.15 -4.34
N THR A 86 -7.60 -21.27 -3.98
CA THR A 86 -8.86 -21.29 -3.23
C THR A 86 -8.55 -20.93 -1.77
N TYR A 87 -8.40 -19.64 -1.49
CA TYR A 87 -8.69 -19.12 -0.14
C TYR A 87 -10.18 -18.80 -0.13
N ALA A 88 -10.96 -19.62 0.59
CA ALA A 88 -12.41 -19.68 0.49
C ALA A 88 -13.14 -18.37 0.88
N ASP A 89 -12.46 -17.40 1.47
CA ASP A 89 -13.00 -16.06 1.68
C ASP A 89 -11.90 -15.03 1.42
N GLY A 90 -12.01 -14.26 0.33
CA GLY A 90 -11.08 -13.20 -0.08
C GLY A 90 -11.06 -11.98 0.86
N HIS A 91 -11.09 -12.19 2.17
CA HIS A 91 -11.06 -11.17 3.21
C HIS A 91 -9.71 -11.15 3.90
N ILE A 92 -8.93 -10.10 3.60
CA ILE A 92 -7.73 -9.77 4.36
C ILE A 92 -8.19 -9.21 5.72
N PRO A 93 -7.78 -9.80 6.86
CA PRO A 93 -8.16 -9.30 8.17
C PRO A 93 -7.71 -7.84 8.37
N PRO A 94 -8.54 -6.96 8.96
CA PRO A 94 -8.20 -5.55 9.16
C PRO A 94 -6.87 -5.33 9.90
N ALA A 95 -6.55 -6.20 10.88
CA ALA A 95 -5.32 -6.14 11.65
C ALA A 95 -4.05 -6.35 10.80
N PHE A 96 -4.14 -7.17 9.74
CA PHE A 96 -3.01 -7.40 8.82
C PHE A 96 -2.66 -6.15 8.00
N ARG A 97 -3.68 -5.35 7.65
CA ARG A 97 -3.52 -4.12 6.87
C ARG A 97 -2.72 -3.06 7.62
N ASP A 98 -3.04 -2.87 8.89
CA ASP A 98 -2.37 -1.87 9.72
C ASP A 98 -0.93 -2.31 10.04
N ASP A 99 -0.70 -3.59 10.34
CA ASP A 99 0.63 -4.16 10.57
C ASP A 99 1.57 -4.01 9.35
N VAL A 100 1.07 -4.30 8.14
CA VAL A 100 1.85 -4.19 6.90
C VAL A 100 2.18 -2.74 6.57
N MET A 101 1.21 -1.83 6.72
CA MET A 101 1.45 -0.40 6.51
C MET A 101 2.42 0.16 7.56
N MET A 102 2.23 -0.16 8.84
CA MET A 102 3.07 0.36 9.91
C MET A 102 4.52 -0.12 9.85
N SER A 103 4.77 -1.27 9.24
CA SER A 103 6.10 -1.86 9.07
C SER A 103 6.84 -1.42 7.80
N LEU A 104 6.24 -0.62 6.92
CA LEU A 104 6.95 0.05 5.83
C LEU A 104 7.67 1.31 6.36
N PRO A 105 8.88 1.64 5.85
CA PRO A 105 9.50 2.93 6.06
C PRO A 105 8.54 4.09 5.74
N ALA A 106 8.67 5.22 6.44
CA ALA A 106 7.74 6.34 6.30
C ALA A 106 7.71 6.92 4.88
N GLU A 107 8.84 6.89 4.18
CA GLU A 107 8.96 7.33 2.77
C GLU A 107 8.20 6.39 1.83
N ASP A 108 8.38 5.07 1.96
CA ASP A 108 7.69 4.06 1.14
C ASP A 108 6.17 4.09 1.35
N ARG A 109 5.71 4.26 2.60
CA ARG A 109 4.28 4.49 2.87
C ARG A 109 3.76 5.71 2.13
N THR A 110 4.49 6.81 2.20
CA THR A 110 4.08 8.09 1.61
C THR A 110 4.04 7.97 0.08
N GLN A 111 5.01 7.29 -0.50
CA GLN A 111 5.09 7.03 -1.93
C GLN A 111 3.95 6.13 -2.39
N LEU A 112 3.69 5.02 -1.68
CA LEU A 112 2.56 4.14 -1.93
C LEU A 112 1.23 4.90 -1.92
N PHE A 113 0.97 5.75 -0.92
CA PHE A 113 -0.26 6.56 -0.88
C PHE A 113 -0.38 7.52 -2.07
N LYS A 114 0.73 8.11 -2.54
CA LYS A 114 0.74 8.98 -3.73
C LYS A 114 0.43 8.17 -5.00
N ASP A 115 0.99 6.98 -5.14
CA ASP A 115 0.79 6.11 -6.30
C ASP A 115 -0.64 5.56 -6.34
N THR A 116 -1.16 5.14 -5.19
CA THR A 116 -2.57 4.79 -4.98
C THR A 116 -3.50 5.94 -5.36
N ALA A 117 -3.22 7.17 -4.89
CA ALA A 117 -4.03 8.33 -5.27
C ALA A 117 -4.01 8.53 -6.79
N THR A 118 -2.82 8.49 -7.42
CA THR A 118 -2.68 8.70 -8.87
C THR A 118 -3.43 7.66 -9.68
N GLN A 119 -3.36 6.37 -9.32
CA GLN A 119 -4.11 5.31 -10.00
C GLN A 119 -5.61 5.51 -9.90
N PHE A 120 -6.13 5.85 -8.73
CA PHE A 120 -7.56 6.10 -8.56
C PHE A 120 -8.05 7.26 -9.42
N TRP A 121 -7.30 8.36 -9.49
CA TRP A 121 -7.73 9.53 -10.25
C TRP A 121 -7.78 9.25 -11.76
N LYS A 122 -6.99 8.30 -12.27
CA LYS A 122 -7.17 7.78 -13.63
C LYS A 122 -8.53 7.12 -13.82
N HIS A 123 -9.02 6.40 -12.81
CA HIS A 123 -10.34 5.75 -12.83
C HIS A 123 -11.52 6.72 -12.59
N ILE A 124 -11.34 7.80 -11.83
CA ILE A 124 -12.38 8.84 -11.64
C ILE A 124 -12.49 9.78 -12.84
N THR A 125 -11.42 10.00 -13.57
CA THR A 125 -11.40 10.93 -14.71
C THR A 125 -12.56 10.72 -15.71
N PRO A 126 -12.94 9.49 -16.11
CA PRO A 126 -14.14 9.23 -16.90
C PRO A 126 -15.43 9.79 -16.29
N ILE A 127 -15.64 9.66 -14.97
CA ILE A 127 -16.82 10.19 -14.28
C ILE A 127 -16.87 11.72 -14.37
N VAL A 128 -15.70 12.38 -14.28
CA VAL A 128 -15.59 13.84 -14.41
C VAL A 128 -15.98 14.29 -15.83
N TYR A 129 -15.62 13.53 -16.87
CA TYR A 129 -16.08 13.81 -18.24
C TYR A 129 -17.57 13.58 -18.43
N VAL A 130 -18.13 12.53 -17.81
CA VAL A 130 -19.59 12.29 -17.83
C VAL A 130 -20.33 13.45 -17.16
N ALA A 131 -19.86 13.92 -16.00
CA ALA A 131 -20.44 15.08 -15.32
C ALA A 131 -20.36 16.36 -16.17
N LEU A 132 -19.22 16.62 -16.82
CA LEU A 132 -19.07 17.72 -17.77
C LEU A 132 -20.10 17.62 -18.91
N GLY A 133 -20.28 16.42 -19.48
CA GLY A 133 -21.28 16.17 -20.51
C GLY A 133 -22.70 16.44 -20.04
N ILE A 134 -23.06 15.99 -18.82
CA ILE A 134 -24.37 16.26 -18.21
C ILE A 134 -24.60 17.77 -18.07
N HIS A 135 -23.63 18.54 -17.61
CA HIS A 135 -23.77 20.01 -17.52
C HIS A 135 -23.94 20.69 -18.89
N CYS A 136 -23.23 20.23 -19.93
CA CYS A 136 -23.43 20.74 -21.29
C CYS A 136 -24.85 20.46 -21.82
N VAL A 137 -25.40 19.27 -21.53
CA VAL A 137 -26.78 18.92 -21.89
C VAL A 137 -27.77 19.79 -21.10
N LEU A 138 -27.61 19.88 -19.79
CA LEU A 138 -28.47 20.71 -18.93
C LEU A 138 -28.41 22.19 -19.31
N LEU A 139 -27.24 22.71 -19.71
CA LEU A 139 -27.11 24.07 -20.22
C LEU A 139 -28.03 24.32 -21.42
N THR A 140 -28.02 23.40 -22.40
CA THR A 140 -28.88 23.48 -23.58
C THR A 140 -30.36 23.42 -23.20
N VAL A 141 -30.73 22.50 -22.30
CA VAL A 141 -32.11 22.36 -21.81
C VAL A 141 -32.57 23.63 -21.11
N PHE A 142 -31.78 24.21 -20.21
CA PHE A 142 -32.17 25.41 -19.47
C PHE A 142 -32.19 26.68 -20.31
N LEU A 143 -31.38 26.76 -21.37
CA LEU A 143 -31.50 27.80 -22.39
C LEU A 143 -32.85 27.68 -23.12
N GLY A 144 -33.21 26.46 -23.56
CA GLY A 144 -34.49 26.20 -24.24
C GLY A 144 -35.72 26.47 -23.36
N LEU A 145 -35.62 26.25 -22.05
CA LEU A 145 -36.67 26.54 -21.07
C LEU A 145 -36.68 28.00 -20.58
N GLY A 146 -35.76 28.86 -21.06
CA GLY A 146 -35.70 30.27 -20.66
C GLY A 146 -35.30 30.52 -19.19
N MET A 147 -34.72 29.52 -18.52
CA MET A 147 -34.40 29.60 -17.08
C MET A 147 -33.06 30.29 -16.83
N LYS A 148 -33.08 31.63 -16.75
CA LYS A 148 -31.87 32.48 -16.65
C LYS A 148 -30.86 32.05 -15.59
N ILE A 149 -31.32 31.85 -14.36
CA ILE A 149 -30.44 31.50 -13.24
C ILE A 149 -29.77 30.13 -13.49
N MET A 150 -30.50 29.17 -14.05
CA MET A 150 -30.02 27.80 -14.23
C MET A 150 -29.00 27.66 -15.36
N TRP A 151 -29.19 28.32 -16.50
CA TRP A 151 -28.19 28.24 -17.56
C TRP A 151 -26.91 29.00 -17.19
N ILE A 152 -27.00 30.12 -16.46
CA ILE A 152 -25.81 30.80 -15.91
C ILE A 152 -25.06 29.88 -14.93
N ALA A 153 -25.79 29.24 -14.00
CA ALA A 153 -25.20 28.29 -13.07
C ALA A 153 -24.51 27.13 -13.81
N ASN A 154 -25.07 26.62 -14.90
CA ASN A 154 -24.47 25.55 -15.69
C ASN A 154 -23.22 25.98 -16.47
N ILE A 155 -23.12 27.23 -16.91
CA ILE A 155 -21.86 27.77 -17.46
C ILE A 155 -20.77 27.74 -16.38
N VAL A 156 -21.09 28.19 -15.17
CA VAL A 156 -20.15 28.16 -14.04
C VAL A 156 -19.72 26.73 -13.71
N SER A 157 -20.68 25.80 -13.61
CA SER A 157 -20.39 24.37 -13.40
C SER A 157 -19.50 23.80 -14.50
N THR A 158 -19.78 24.10 -15.77
CA THR A 158 -18.96 23.65 -16.91
C THR A 158 -17.51 24.12 -16.77
N LEU A 159 -17.29 25.39 -16.42
CA LEU A 159 -15.94 25.94 -16.16
C LEU A 159 -15.26 25.26 -14.96
N VAL A 160 -16.02 24.94 -13.91
CA VAL A 160 -15.53 24.17 -12.76
C VAL A 160 -15.05 22.78 -13.19
N TYR A 161 -15.83 22.02 -13.97
CA TYR A 161 -15.42 20.68 -14.41
C TYR A 161 -14.21 20.71 -15.36
N VAL A 162 -14.11 21.72 -16.24
CA VAL A 162 -12.90 21.95 -17.03
C VAL A 162 -11.70 22.21 -16.13
N SER A 163 -11.87 23.02 -15.07
CA SER A 163 -10.83 23.29 -14.07
C SER A 163 -10.45 22.02 -13.29
N CYS A 164 -11.42 21.16 -12.94
CA CYS A 164 -11.17 19.86 -12.33
C CYS A 164 -10.30 18.98 -13.22
N ILE A 165 -10.61 18.87 -14.51
CA ILE A 165 -9.80 18.10 -15.47
C ILE A 165 -8.38 18.64 -15.56
N TYR A 166 -8.21 19.97 -15.59
CA TYR A 166 -6.90 20.62 -15.57
C TYR A 166 -6.11 20.27 -14.29
N LEU A 167 -6.74 20.37 -13.12
CA LEU A 167 -6.12 20.04 -11.83
C LEU A 167 -5.72 18.56 -11.74
N ILE A 168 -6.56 17.65 -12.24
CA ILE A 168 -6.28 16.21 -12.27
C ILE A 168 -5.05 15.94 -13.15
N ARG A 169 -4.96 16.56 -14.34
CA ARG A 169 -3.80 16.43 -15.23
C ARG A 169 -2.50 16.98 -14.60
N ARG A 170 -2.60 17.95 -13.70
CA ARG A 170 -1.48 18.50 -12.92
C ARG A 170 -1.18 17.71 -11.62
N GLY A 171 -1.85 16.58 -11.38
CA GLY A 171 -1.69 15.78 -10.16
C GLY A 171 -2.28 16.43 -8.90
N ARG A 172 -3.01 17.54 -9.03
CA ARG A 172 -3.62 18.30 -7.91
C ARG A 172 -4.99 17.73 -7.52
N HIS A 173 -5.00 16.43 -7.29
CA HIS A 173 -6.17 15.60 -6.99
C HIS A 173 -7.04 16.11 -5.84
N ARG A 174 -6.43 16.52 -4.72
CA ARG A 174 -7.16 17.03 -3.56
C ARG A 174 -7.98 18.28 -3.89
N GLN A 175 -7.41 19.19 -4.67
CA GLN A 175 -8.08 20.44 -5.07
C GLN A 175 -9.24 20.16 -6.03
N ALA A 176 -9.04 19.24 -6.99
CA ALA A 176 -10.10 18.82 -7.90
C ALA A 176 -11.29 18.22 -7.14
N GLY A 177 -11.04 17.33 -6.17
CA GLY A 177 -12.12 16.74 -5.37
C GLY A 177 -12.87 17.77 -4.52
N GLN A 178 -12.17 18.74 -3.93
CA GLN A 178 -12.80 19.85 -3.19
C GLN A 178 -13.69 20.70 -4.09
N LEU A 179 -13.19 21.09 -5.25
CA LEU A 179 -13.91 21.94 -6.19
C LEU A 179 -15.17 21.23 -6.71
N MET A 180 -15.04 19.95 -7.07
CA MET A 180 -16.15 19.10 -7.50
C MET A 180 -17.20 18.91 -6.39
N SER A 181 -16.79 18.65 -5.14
CA SER A 181 -17.76 18.51 -4.03
C SER A 181 -18.53 19.80 -3.76
N LEU A 182 -17.86 20.96 -3.80
CA LEU A 182 -18.50 22.26 -3.57
C LEU A 182 -19.48 22.60 -4.69
N GLU A 183 -19.10 22.32 -5.94
CA GLU A 183 -19.96 22.52 -7.11
C GLU A 183 -21.20 21.64 -7.05
N ILE A 184 -21.06 20.32 -6.82
CA ILE A 184 -22.21 19.40 -6.78
C ILE A 184 -23.20 19.81 -5.69
N ILE A 185 -22.71 20.12 -4.48
CA ILE A 185 -23.58 20.55 -3.37
C ILE A 185 -24.27 21.87 -3.72
N GLY A 186 -23.50 22.88 -4.15
CA GLY A 186 -24.03 24.20 -4.46
C GLY A 186 -25.04 24.18 -5.60
N HIS A 187 -24.73 23.46 -6.69
CA HIS A 187 -25.59 23.32 -7.84
C HIS A 187 -26.87 22.55 -7.50
N ALA A 188 -26.77 21.45 -6.75
CA ALA A 188 -27.94 20.68 -6.32
C ALA A 188 -28.88 21.53 -5.46
N VAL A 189 -28.35 22.29 -4.49
CA VAL A 189 -29.14 23.20 -3.65
C VAL A 189 -29.80 24.30 -4.48
N LEU A 190 -29.04 24.96 -5.38
CA LEU A 190 -29.56 26.01 -6.24
C LEU A 190 -30.65 25.49 -7.20
N ALA A 191 -30.41 24.33 -7.82
CA ALA A 191 -31.36 23.71 -8.72
C ALA A 191 -32.64 23.28 -8.00
N THR A 192 -32.53 22.68 -6.80
CA THR A 192 -33.69 22.36 -5.96
C THR A 192 -34.44 23.62 -5.54
N TRP A 193 -33.73 24.71 -5.22
CA TRP A 193 -34.36 25.99 -4.90
C TRP A 193 -35.17 26.53 -6.08
N GLN A 194 -34.58 26.52 -7.27
CA GLN A 194 -35.18 27.10 -8.47
C GLN A 194 -36.29 26.24 -9.07
N LEU A 195 -36.08 24.92 -9.22
CA LEU A 195 -37.02 24.00 -9.88
C LEU A 195 -38.03 23.36 -8.90
N GLY A 196 -37.78 23.43 -7.60
CA GLY A 196 -38.62 22.79 -6.59
C GLY A 196 -38.12 21.41 -6.18
N TRP A 197 -38.67 20.91 -5.06
CA TRP A 197 -38.31 19.62 -4.49
C TRP A 197 -38.57 18.44 -5.44
N GLU A 198 -39.69 18.47 -6.18
CA GLU A 198 -40.10 17.40 -7.11
C GLU A 198 -39.12 17.17 -8.26
N SER A 199 -38.27 18.17 -8.57
CA SER A 199 -37.21 18.03 -9.57
C SER A 199 -36.11 17.04 -9.15
N ASN A 200 -36.02 16.68 -7.87
CA ASN A 200 -35.07 15.72 -7.29
C ASN A 200 -33.58 16.03 -7.54
N PHE A 201 -33.20 17.27 -7.86
CA PHE A 201 -31.78 17.65 -7.98
C PHE A 201 -30.97 17.42 -6.68
N SER A 202 -31.62 17.39 -5.52
CA SER A 202 -31.00 17.11 -4.22
C SER A 202 -30.37 15.72 -4.14
N PHE A 203 -30.79 14.76 -4.97
CA PHE A 203 -30.20 13.41 -5.00
C PHE A 203 -28.75 13.40 -5.49
N TYR A 204 -28.32 14.38 -6.29
CA TYR A 204 -26.92 14.49 -6.71
C TYR A 204 -25.97 14.75 -5.54
N ILE A 205 -26.46 15.24 -4.39
CA ILE A 205 -25.66 15.37 -3.17
C ILE A 205 -25.10 14.01 -2.72
N PHE A 206 -25.83 12.90 -2.95
CA PHE A 206 -25.33 11.56 -2.63
C PHE A 206 -24.12 11.15 -3.49
N CYS A 207 -23.99 11.68 -4.72
CA CYS A 207 -22.83 11.42 -5.57
C CYS A 207 -21.52 11.96 -4.96
N VAL A 208 -21.61 12.88 -3.99
CA VAL A 208 -20.44 13.43 -3.28
C VAL A 208 -19.85 12.44 -2.29
N ILE A 209 -20.64 11.49 -1.76
CA ILE A 209 -20.20 10.53 -0.73
C ILE A 209 -18.96 9.71 -1.17
N PRO A 210 -18.98 8.98 -2.31
CA PRO A 210 -17.80 8.24 -2.75
C PRO A 210 -16.61 9.16 -3.08
N VAL A 211 -16.86 10.38 -3.55
CA VAL A 211 -15.82 11.38 -3.85
C VAL A 211 -15.07 11.79 -2.59
N ILE A 212 -15.79 12.11 -1.51
CA ILE A 212 -15.17 12.57 -0.25
C ILE A 212 -14.51 11.43 0.51
N ALA A 213 -15.11 10.22 0.47
CA ALA A 213 -14.57 9.03 1.10
C ALA A 213 -13.17 8.75 0.58
N PHE A 214 -12.98 8.92 -0.73
CA PHE A 214 -11.69 8.74 -1.36
C PHE A 214 -10.76 9.96 -1.24
N THR A 215 -11.22 11.14 -1.63
CA THR A 215 -10.37 12.36 -1.71
C THR A 215 -9.74 12.69 -0.35
N PHE A 216 -10.44 12.41 0.75
CA PHE A 216 -9.98 12.68 2.11
C PHE A 216 -9.74 11.41 2.93
N GLN A 217 -9.36 10.31 2.29
CA GLN A 217 -9.06 9.04 2.97
C GLN A 217 -8.09 9.19 4.16
N LEU A 218 -7.07 10.04 4.02
CA LEU A 218 -6.06 10.33 5.07
C LEU A 218 -6.44 11.50 6.00
N ASN A 219 -7.44 12.30 5.66
CA ASN A 219 -7.81 13.52 6.40
C ASN A 219 -9.22 13.39 6.98
N VAL A 220 -9.36 12.65 8.08
CA VAL A 220 -10.64 12.34 8.72
C VAL A 220 -11.45 13.60 9.05
N VAL A 221 -10.81 14.65 9.54
CA VAL A 221 -11.47 15.92 9.86
C VAL A 221 -12.19 16.51 8.64
N ARG A 222 -11.51 16.60 7.48
CA ARG A 222 -12.14 17.12 6.26
C ARG A 222 -13.28 16.23 5.79
N ARG A 223 -13.11 14.90 5.89
CA ARG A 223 -14.18 13.96 5.55
C ARG A 223 -15.43 14.22 6.39
N ILE A 224 -15.28 14.37 7.71
CA ILE A 224 -16.39 14.70 8.62
C ILE A 224 -17.03 16.04 8.24
N VAL A 225 -16.23 17.08 7.99
CA VAL A 225 -16.76 18.40 7.59
C VAL A 225 -17.63 18.31 6.34
N TYR A 226 -17.18 17.62 5.28
CA TYR A 226 -17.98 17.47 4.06
C TYR A 226 -19.21 16.56 4.28
N SER A 227 -19.10 15.52 5.12
CA SER A 227 -20.27 14.68 5.49
C SER A 227 -21.33 15.49 6.24
N VAL A 228 -20.93 16.37 7.15
CA VAL A 228 -21.84 17.29 7.84
C VAL A 228 -22.44 18.29 6.84
N ALA A 229 -21.65 18.83 5.92
CA ALA A 229 -22.16 19.73 4.87
C ALA A 229 -23.24 19.05 4.00
N ILE A 230 -23.01 17.81 3.56
CA ILE A 230 -24.01 16.99 2.86
C ILE A 230 -25.31 16.87 3.66
N LEU A 231 -25.19 16.49 4.95
CA LEU A 231 -26.35 16.32 5.82
C LEU A 231 -27.13 17.62 6.00
N MET A 232 -26.43 18.73 6.25
CA MET A 232 -27.06 20.04 6.44
C MET A 232 -27.73 20.55 5.16
N SER A 233 -27.11 20.36 4.00
CA SER A 233 -27.71 20.71 2.70
C SER A 233 -28.97 19.90 2.42
N LEU A 234 -28.96 18.59 2.66
CA LEU A 234 -30.15 17.73 2.50
C LEU A 234 -31.27 18.13 3.47
N MET A 235 -30.93 18.36 4.74
CA MET A 235 -31.88 18.83 5.75
C MET A 235 -32.48 20.18 5.35
N GLY A 236 -31.66 21.11 4.85
CA GLY A 236 -32.11 22.40 4.34
C GLY A 236 -33.07 22.26 3.17
N CYS A 237 -32.69 21.50 2.12
CA CYS A 237 -33.58 21.23 0.98
C CYS A 237 -34.92 20.62 1.42
N PHE A 238 -34.89 19.69 2.37
CA PHE A 238 -36.12 19.06 2.89
C PHE A 238 -36.97 20.01 3.74
N ALA A 239 -36.36 20.78 4.64
CA ALA A 239 -37.06 21.70 5.53
C ALA A 239 -37.75 22.83 4.74
N PHE A 240 -37.08 23.35 3.72
CA PHE A 240 -37.59 24.44 2.89
C PHE A 240 -38.37 23.97 1.65
N ARG A 241 -38.62 22.66 1.48
CA ARG A 241 -39.23 22.09 0.27
C ARG A 241 -40.56 22.71 -0.17
N ARG A 242 -41.34 23.28 0.76
CA ARG A 242 -42.63 23.95 0.45
C ARG A 242 -42.46 25.34 -0.17
N TYR A 243 -41.27 25.92 -0.04
CA TYR A 243 -40.93 27.27 -0.53
C TYR A 243 -40.07 27.22 -1.80
N THR A 244 -39.64 26.04 -2.23
CA THR A 244 -38.84 25.88 -3.44
C THR A 244 -39.72 25.78 -4.68
N GLY A 245 -39.19 26.13 -5.86
CA GLY A 245 -39.90 26.00 -7.14
C GLY A 245 -41.05 26.99 -7.34
N GLN A 246 -41.16 28.03 -6.52
CA GLN A 246 -42.16 29.06 -6.71
C GLN A 246 -41.87 29.87 -7.98
N GLY A 247 -42.81 29.87 -8.94
CA GLY A 247 -42.70 30.66 -10.16
C GLY A 247 -41.75 30.09 -11.22
N THR A 248 -41.55 28.77 -11.27
CA THR A 248 -40.80 28.11 -12.37
C THR A 248 -41.43 28.33 -13.73
N GLY A 249 -42.76 28.44 -13.80
CA GLY A 249 -43.52 28.52 -15.05
C GLY A 249 -43.54 27.20 -15.84
N LEU A 250 -43.02 26.11 -15.27
CA LEU A 250 -42.99 24.79 -15.90
C LEU A 250 -44.25 23.98 -15.56
N SER A 251 -44.68 23.13 -16.49
CA SER A 251 -45.80 22.20 -16.23
C SER A 251 -45.36 21.07 -15.30
N GLN A 252 -46.31 20.49 -14.57
CA GLN A 252 -46.05 19.39 -13.66
C GLN A 252 -45.41 18.20 -14.38
N ASN A 253 -45.87 17.87 -15.59
CA ASN A 253 -45.30 16.78 -16.40
C ASN A 253 -43.80 16.98 -16.70
N VAL A 254 -43.36 18.22 -16.91
CA VAL A 254 -41.94 18.53 -17.16
C VAL A 254 -41.14 18.38 -15.87
N LEU A 255 -41.68 18.83 -14.73
CA LEU A 255 -41.03 18.66 -13.42
C LEU A 255 -40.92 17.19 -13.02
N ASP A 256 -41.95 16.39 -13.26
CA ASP A 256 -41.95 14.95 -13.01
C ASP A 256 -40.91 14.24 -13.91
N ALA A 257 -40.81 14.65 -15.18
CA ALA A 257 -39.78 14.14 -16.10
C ALA A 257 -38.36 14.47 -15.60
N PHE A 258 -38.11 15.71 -15.15
CA PHE A 258 -36.85 16.07 -14.48
C PHE A 258 -36.61 15.19 -13.25
N GLY A 259 -37.63 15.01 -12.41
CA GLY A 259 -37.55 14.20 -11.21
C GLY A 259 -37.11 12.76 -11.50
N ILE A 260 -37.75 12.10 -12.48
CA ILE A 260 -37.43 10.73 -12.88
C ILE A 260 -36.00 10.64 -13.43
N VAL A 261 -35.65 11.52 -14.38
CA VAL A 261 -34.31 11.52 -14.99
C VAL A 261 -33.23 11.74 -13.94
N ASN A 262 -33.42 12.71 -13.04
CA ASN A 262 -32.44 13.03 -12.00
C ASN A 262 -32.25 11.90 -10.99
N VAL A 263 -33.33 11.25 -10.54
CA VAL A 263 -33.22 10.09 -9.64
C VAL A 263 -32.46 8.95 -10.32
N LEU A 264 -32.79 8.62 -11.57
CA LEU A 264 -32.11 7.57 -12.33
C LEU A 264 -30.63 7.89 -12.55
N THR A 265 -30.31 9.10 -12.99
CA THR A 265 -28.93 9.53 -13.25
C THR A 265 -28.12 9.59 -11.96
N ALA A 266 -28.61 10.23 -10.90
CA ALA A 266 -27.89 10.35 -9.63
C ALA A 266 -27.66 8.98 -8.98
N THR A 267 -28.67 8.10 -8.99
CA THR A 267 -28.54 6.74 -8.44
C THR A 267 -27.53 5.92 -9.23
N THR A 268 -27.60 5.95 -10.57
CA THR A 268 -26.65 5.23 -11.45
C THR A 268 -25.22 5.72 -11.24
N LEU A 269 -25.01 7.05 -11.19
CA LEU A 269 -23.69 7.63 -10.94
C LEU A 269 -23.17 7.27 -9.54
N SER A 270 -24.02 7.28 -8.52
CA SER A 270 -23.63 6.94 -7.14
C SER A 270 -23.26 5.45 -7.00
N ILE A 271 -24.04 4.55 -7.60
CA ILE A 271 -23.73 3.11 -7.64
C ILE A 271 -22.42 2.87 -8.39
N TYR A 272 -22.26 3.48 -9.57
CA TYR A 272 -21.05 3.31 -10.38
C TYR A 272 -19.80 3.84 -9.65
N ALA A 273 -19.87 5.05 -9.08
CA ALA A 273 -18.76 5.64 -8.32
C ALA A 273 -18.40 4.81 -7.08
N THR A 274 -19.40 4.26 -6.38
CA THR A 274 -19.20 3.38 -5.23
C THR A 274 -18.56 2.05 -5.65
N ALA A 275 -19.09 1.40 -6.69
CA ALA A 275 -18.55 0.14 -7.22
C ALA A 275 -17.09 0.31 -7.66
N LEU A 276 -16.76 1.43 -8.31
CA LEU A 276 -15.40 1.75 -8.70
C LEU A 276 -14.49 1.96 -7.47
N SER A 277 -14.97 2.66 -6.45
CA SER A 277 -14.24 2.89 -5.20
C SER A 277 -13.94 1.58 -4.46
N VAL A 278 -14.90 0.65 -4.43
CA VAL A 278 -14.72 -0.69 -3.84
C VAL A 278 -13.70 -1.50 -4.64
N ARG A 279 -13.86 -1.61 -5.97
CA ARG A 279 -12.92 -2.36 -6.84
C ARG A 279 -11.49 -1.86 -6.68
N PHE A 280 -11.32 -0.54 -6.64
CA PHE A 280 -10.01 0.08 -6.43
C PHE A 280 -9.42 -0.29 -5.07
N THR A 281 -10.21 -0.16 -4.01
CA THR A 281 -9.78 -0.49 -2.64
C THR A 281 -9.35 -1.96 -2.55
N SER A 282 -10.12 -2.87 -3.14
CA SER A 282 -9.78 -4.31 -3.18
C SER A 282 -8.53 -4.62 -3.99
N SER A 283 -8.35 -3.98 -5.16
CA SER A 283 -7.13 -4.17 -5.97
C SER A 283 -5.87 -3.69 -5.25
N MET A 284 -5.96 -2.55 -4.57
CA MET A 284 -4.87 -2.02 -3.73
C MET A 284 -4.54 -2.94 -2.57
N GLN A 285 -5.56 -3.52 -1.93
CA GLN A 285 -5.37 -4.52 -0.88
C GLN A 285 -4.60 -5.74 -1.38
N LEU A 286 -4.95 -6.26 -2.56
CA LEU A 286 -4.27 -7.40 -3.14
C LEU A 286 -2.82 -7.08 -3.53
N SER A 287 -2.58 -5.91 -4.14
CA SER A 287 -1.22 -5.46 -4.48
C SER A 287 -0.35 -5.29 -3.24
N LEU A 288 -0.89 -4.68 -2.18
CA LEU A 288 -0.21 -4.56 -0.89
C LEU A 288 0.09 -5.92 -0.26
N PHE A 289 -0.85 -6.86 -0.36
CA PHE A 289 -0.63 -8.22 0.10
C PHE A 289 0.51 -8.90 -0.66
N HIS A 290 0.58 -8.78 -1.98
CA HIS A 290 1.65 -9.38 -2.77
C HIS A 290 3.02 -8.76 -2.45
N ILE A 291 3.11 -7.43 -2.39
CA ILE A 291 4.35 -6.71 -2.06
C ILE A 291 4.79 -7.01 -0.62
N ALA A 292 3.85 -7.17 0.32
CA ALA A 292 4.18 -7.51 1.69
C ALA A 292 4.66 -8.95 1.85
N ASN A 293 4.24 -9.85 0.96
CA ASN A 293 4.41 -11.29 1.15
C ASN A 293 5.41 -11.96 0.22
N ARG A 294 5.74 -11.39 -0.93
CA ARG A 294 6.70 -11.94 -1.89
C ARG A 294 7.86 -10.96 -2.12
N ASP A 295 9.08 -11.47 -2.16
CA ASP A 295 10.27 -10.70 -2.49
C ASP A 295 10.28 -10.37 -3.99
N SER A 296 10.50 -9.11 -4.37
CA SER A 296 10.39 -8.66 -5.76
C SER A 296 11.47 -9.20 -6.69
N LEU A 297 12.62 -9.58 -6.14
CA LEU A 297 13.73 -10.12 -6.94
C LEU A 297 13.57 -11.62 -7.18
N THR A 298 13.25 -12.36 -6.11
CA THR A 298 13.27 -13.84 -6.10
C THR A 298 11.91 -14.49 -6.24
N ASN A 299 10.82 -13.73 -6.06
CA ASN A 299 9.44 -14.22 -5.99
C ASN A 299 9.18 -15.29 -4.90
N LEU A 300 10.13 -15.52 -3.99
CA LEU A 300 9.90 -16.30 -2.77
C LEU A 300 9.12 -15.49 -1.75
N TYR A 301 8.65 -16.12 -0.68
CA TYR A 301 8.00 -15.38 0.39
C TYR A 301 8.98 -14.41 1.08
N THR A 302 8.47 -13.34 1.66
CA THR A 302 9.27 -12.46 2.52
C THR A 302 9.40 -13.08 3.92
N ARG A 303 10.47 -12.71 4.64
CA ARG A 303 10.60 -12.97 6.10
C ARG A 303 9.31 -12.68 6.87
N ARG A 304 8.65 -11.56 6.55
CA ARG A 304 7.38 -11.14 7.17
C ARG A 304 6.27 -12.16 7.00
N ARG A 305 6.11 -12.72 5.80
CA ARG A 305 5.06 -13.72 5.51
C ARG A 305 5.29 -15.02 6.28
N VAL A 306 6.54 -15.44 6.43
CA VAL A 306 6.86 -16.63 7.24
C VAL A 306 6.53 -16.40 8.71
N LEU A 307 6.93 -15.25 9.30
CA LEU A 307 6.59 -14.91 10.69
C LEU A 307 5.07 -14.82 10.92
N HIS A 308 4.29 -14.38 9.93
CA HIS A 308 2.83 -14.43 10.01
C HIS A 308 2.32 -15.87 10.04
N ARG A 309 2.84 -16.74 9.18
CA ARG A 309 2.45 -18.15 9.17
C ARG A 309 2.79 -18.84 10.48
N ILE A 310 3.95 -18.57 11.05
CA ILE A 310 4.36 -19.13 12.34
C ILE A 310 3.36 -18.75 13.43
N ARG A 311 2.96 -17.47 13.51
CA ARG A 311 1.92 -17.02 14.45
C ARG A 311 0.58 -17.75 14.24
N GLU A 312 0.17 -17.97 12.99
CA GLU A 312 -1.04 -18.76 12.68
C GLU A 312 -0.94 -20.21 13.16
N LEU A 313 0.25 -20.82 13.04
CA LEU A 313 0.51 -22.20 13.44
C LEU A 313 0.63 -22.33 14.97
N GLU A 314 1.33 -21.40 15.64
CA GLU A 314 1.45 -21.33 17.10
C GLU A 314 0.09 -21.10 17.78
N ALA A 315 -0.84 -20.36 17.14
CA ALA A 315 -2.19 -20.15 17.65
C ALA A 315 -3.06 -21.42 17.59
N ARG A 316 -2.67 -22.45 16.83
CA ARG A 316 -3.39 -23.74 16.81
C ARG A 316 -3.00 -24.53 18.06
N ARG A 317 -4.00 -25.09 18.75
CA ARG A 317 -3.85 -25.80 20.05
C ARG A 317 -2.92 -27.02 20.01
N GLN A 318 -2.44 -27.45 18.85
CA GLN A 318 -1.60 -28.64 18.66
C GLN A 318 -0.08 -28.34 18.72
N GLY A 319 0.33 -27.06 18.81
CA GLY A 319 1.74 -26.67 18.80
C GLY A 319 2.37 -26.72 17.40
N LEU A 320 3.60 -26.21 17.28
CA LEU A 320 4.34 -26.12 16.02
C LEU A 320 5.20 -27.39 15.84
N SER A 321 4.67 -28.42 15.18
CA SER A 321 5.49 -29.52 14.66
C SER A 321 6.03 -29.11 13.29
N ALA A 322 7.29 -28.69 13.22
CA ALA A 322 7.89 -28.26 11.97
C ALA A 322 9.41 -28.39 12.03
N SER A 323 10.03 -28.47 10.85
CA SER A 323 11.46 -28.25 10.70
C SER A 323 11.70 -26.96 9.92
N LEU A 324 12.87 -26.36 10.09
CA LEU A 324 13.31 -25.22 9.31
C LEU A 324 14.69 -25.48 8.73
N ILE A 325 14.89 -24.98 7.51
CA ILE A 325 16.18 -24.91 6.84
C ILE A 325 16.54 -23.42 6.76
N LEU A 326 17.71 -23.06 7.26
CA LEU A 326 18.30 -21.75 7.06
C LEU A 326 19.53 -21.88 6.16
N LEU A 327 19.64 -21.01 5.17
CA LEU A 327 20.66 -21.08 4.13
C LEU A 327 21.26 -19.70 3.90
N ASP A 328 22.56 -19.66 3.64
CA ASP A 328 23.28 -18.45 3.24
C ASP A 328 24.27 -18.78 2.10
N ILE A 329 24.28 -17.93 1.07
CA ILE A 329 25.17 -18.08 -0.08
C ILE A 329 26.59 -17.68 0.33
N ASP A 330 27.53 -18.61 0.19
CA ASP A 330 28.91 -18.39 0.58
C ASP A 330 29.57 -17.35 -0.31
N HIS A 331 30.30 -16.42 0.31
CA HIS A 331 31.08 -15.39 -0.40
C HIS A 331 30.24 -14.56 -1.40
N PHE A 332 28.94 -14.36 -1.15
CA PHE A 332 28.06 -13.62 -2.06
C PHE A 332 28.56 -12.20 -2.37
N LYS A 333 29.13 -11.51 -1.37
CA LYS A 333 29.77 -10.21 -1.60
C LYS A 333 30.90 -10.28 -2.64
N GLN A 334 31.72 -11.33 -2.61
CA GLN A 334 32.80 -11.50 -3.59
C GLN A 334 32.25 -11.76 -5.01
N ILE A 335 31.12 -12.47 -5.13
CA ILE A 335 30.42 -12.63 -6.41
C ILE A 335 30.00 -11.25 -6.96
N ASN A 336 29.41 -10.40 -6.11
CA ASN A 336 29.06 -9.02 -6.49
C ASN A 336 30.29 -8.18 -6.86
N ASP A 337 31.36 -8.27 -6.06
CA ASP A 337 32.57 -7.46 -6.26
C ASP A 337 33.30 -7.84 -7.57
N ILE A 338 33.31 -9.13 -7.94
CA ILE A 338 34.00 -9.63 -9.15
C ILE A 338 33.12 -9.53 -10.40
N HIS A 339 31.81 -9.82 -10.29
CA HIS A 339 30.92 -9.99 -11.44
C HIS A 339 29.84 -8.91 -11.57
N GLY A 340 29.79 -7.96 -10.63
CA GLY A 340 28.79 -6.90 -10.56
C GLY A 340 27.47 -7.35 -9.93
N HIS A 341 26.73 -6.37 -9.40
CA HIS A 341 25.45 -6.59 -8.71
C HIS A 341 24.39 -7.27 -9.59
N GLU A 342 24.34 -6.96 -10.90
CA GLU A 342 23.39 -7.62 -11.81
C GLU A 342 23.61 -9.15 -11.87
N THR A 343 24.86 -9.60 -11.81
CA THR A 343 25.17 -11.03 -11.76
C THR A 343 24.78 -11.65 -10.43
N GLY A 344 25.01 -10.94 -9.32
CA GLY A 344 24.56 -11.39 -7.99
C GLY A 344 23.04 -11.52 -7.91
N ASP A 345 22.30 -10.59 -8.51
CA ASP A 345 20.84 -10.66 -8.61
C ASP A 345 20.36 -11.91 -9.36
N VAL A 346 21.03 -12.26 -10.47
CA VAL A 346 20.75 -13.51 -11.19
C VAL A 346 21.06 -14.74 -10.34
N VAL A 347 22.17 -14.74 -9.60
CA VAL A 347 22.50 -15.85 -8.67
C VAL A 347 21.40 -16.01 -7.62
N LEU A 348 20.92 -14.91 -7.03
CA LEU A 348 19.81 -14.95 -6.06
C LEU A 348 18.53 -15.52 -6.67
N GLN A 349 18.19 -15.13 -7.90
CA GLN A 349 17.05 -15.66 -8.63
C GLN A 349 17.18 -17.17 -8.88
N ARG A 350 18.35 -17.64 -9.30
CA ARG A 350 18.60 -19.07 -9.53
C ARG A 350 18.53 -19.88 -8.24
N VAL A 351 19.15 -19.40 -7.16
CA VAL A 351 19.05 -20.05 -5.84
C VAL A 351 17.59 -20.13 -5.40
N ALA A 352 16.82 -19.07 -5.61
CA ALA A 352 15.40 -19.06 -5.28
C ALA A 352 14.57 -20.06 -6.12
N GLU A 353 14.81 -20.17 -7.42
CA GLU A 353 14.20 -21.17 -8.30
C GLU A 353 14.54 -22.60 -7.84
N ILE A 354 15.80 -22.84 -7.46
CA ILE A 354 16.26 -24.15 -6.96
C ILE A 354 15.56 -24.50 -5.66
N ILE A 355 15.50 -23.57 -4.69
CA ILE A 355 14.79 -23.79 -3.43
C ILE A 355 13.30 -24.06 -3.71
N GLY A 356 12.64 -23.20 -4.48
CA GLY A 356 11.21 -23.31 -4.77
C GLY A 356 10.82 -24.60 -5.48
N SER A 357 11.68 -25.11 -6.37
CA SER A 357 11.47 -26.41 -7.06
C SER A 357 11.92 -27.63 -6.24
N SER A 358 12.61 -27.43 -5.12
CA SER A 358 13.11 -28.51 -4.26
C SER A 358 12.24 -28.79 -3.05
N VAL A 359 11.19 -28.02 -2.81
CA VAL A 359 10.32 -28.12 -1.62
C VAL A 359 8.88 -28.43 -2.01
N ARG A 360 8.08 -28.92 -1.06
CA ARG A 360 6.67 -29.26 -1.28
C ARG A 360 5.84 -27.98 -1.37
N SER A 361 4.64 -28.07 -1.95
CA SER A 361 3.68 -26.95 -1.98
C SER A 361 3.20 -26.52 -0.58
N SER A 362 3.26 -27.44 0.40
CA SER A 362 2.97 -27.16 1.81
C SER A 362 4.07 -26.38 2.52
N ASP A 363 5.29 -26.40 1.98
CA ASP A 363 6.46 -25.75 2.57
C ASP A 363 6.49 -24.26 2.20
N MET A 364 7.13 -23.46 3.03
CA MET A 364 7.29 -22.03 2.77
C MET A 364 8.75 -21.67 2.60
N ALA A 365 9.16 -21.51 1.34
CA ALA A 365 10.44 -20.93 0.98
C ALA A 365 10.37 -19.40 0.96
N ALA A 366 11.33 -18.76 1.63
CA ALA A 366 11.38 -17.32 1.79
C ALA A 366 12.80 -16.77 1.64
N ARG A 367 12.89 -15.54 1.14
CA ARG A 367 14.10 -14.72 1.28
C ARG A 367 14.08 -14.09 2.68
N TRP A 368 15.00 -14.54 3.52
CA TRP A 368 15.08 -14.18 4.94
C TRP A 368 15.87 -12.89 5.17
N GLY A 369 16.92 -12.70 4.36
CA GLY A 369 17.84 -11.55 4.38
C GLY A 369 18.36 -11.22 2.98
N GLY A 370 19.50 -10.53 2.89
CA GLY A 370 20.12 -10.14 1.62
C GLY A 370 20.44 -11.35 0.73
N GLU A 371 21.34 -12.21 1.22
CA GLU A 371 21.71 -13.51 0.61
C GLU A 371 21.22 -14.73 1.41
N GLU A 372 20.37 -14.51 2.42
CA GLU A 372 19.87 -15.54 3.31
C GLU A 372 18.47 -16.01 2.90
N PHE A 373 18.25 -17.32 2.96
CA PHE A 373 16.99 -17.97 2.64
C PHE A 373 16.54 -18.85 3.81
N LEU A 374 15.23 -18.96 3.97
CA LEU A 374 14.62 -19.83 4.97
C LEU A 374 13.53 -20.67 4.33
N VAL A 375 13.50 -21.97 4.65
CA VAL A 375 12.41 -22.88 4.31
C VAL A 375 11.76 -23.35 5.60
N LEU A 376 10.49 -23.03 5.79
CA LEU A 376 9.67 -23.61 6.87
C LEU A 376 8.94 -24.84 6.33
N MET A 377 9.11 -25.98 7.00
CA MET A 377 8.58 -27.28 6.60
C MET A 377 7.67 -27.83 7.69
N PRO A 378 6.35 -27.52 7.66
CA PRO A 378 5.38 -28.05 8.61
C PRO A 378 5.35 -29.59 8.58
N ASP A 379 5.10 -30.21 9.73
CA ASP A 379 4.90 -31.66 9.89
C ASP A 379 6.02 -32.50 9.25
N THR A 380 7.26 -32.01 9.34
CA THR A 380 8.44 -32.62 8.71
C THR A 380 9.45 -33.05 9.76
N THR A 381 9.89 -34.31 9.69
CA THR A 381 10.88 -34.88 10.62
C THR A 381 12.29 -34.32 10.36
N PRO A 382 13.21 -34.39 11.34
CA PRO A 382 14.59 -33.94 11.14
C PRO A 382 15.28 -34.60 9.95
N GLU A 383 15.04 -35.89 9.71
CA GLU A 383 15.65 -36.67 8.63
C GLU A 383 15.14 -36.23 7.26
N ASP A 384 13.83 -35.97 7.15
CA ASP A 384 13.23 -35.44 5.93
C ASP A 384 13.70 -34.03 5.60
N ALA A 385 13.81 -33.18 6.63
CA ALA A 385 14.34 -31.83 6.49
C ALA A 385 15.81 -31.86 6.05
N LEU A 386 16.62 -32.76 6.61
CA LEU A 386 18.01 -32.96 6.20
C LEU A 386 18.12 -33.40 4.74
N ARG A 387 17.31 -34.37 4.30
CA ARG A 387 17.27 -34.79 2.88
C ARG A 387 16.90 -33.65 1.93
N ALA A 388 15.95 -32.79 2.35
CA ALA A 388 15.59 -31.61 1.56
C ALA A 388 16.73 -30.58 1.52
N ALA A 389 17.40 -30.32 2.65
CA ALA A 389 18.55 -29.44 2.74
C ALA A 389 19.73 -29.91 1.88
N GLU A 390 20.07 -31.19 1.93
CA GLU A 390 21.13 -31.77 1.08
C GLU A 390 20.80 -31.66 -0.41
N ARG A 391 19.54 -31.90 -0.79
CA ARG A 391 19.09 -31.74 -2.18
C ARG A 391 19.25 -30.29 -2.64
N ILE A 392 18.78 -29.32 -1.85
CA ILE A 392 18.93 -27.89 -2.15
C ILE A 392 20.41 -27.53 -2.28
N TRP A 393 21.22 -27.94 -1.30
CA TRP A 393 22.65 -27.65 -1.23
C TRP A 393 23.41 -28.16 -2.48
N ARG A 394 23.22 -29.43 -2.87
CA ARG A 394 23.85 -30.00 -4.08
C ARG A 394 23.43 -29.27 -5.35
N ARG A 395 22.12 -29.02 -5.51
CA ARG A 395 21.59 -28.34 -6.69
C ARG A 395 22.10 -26.91 -6.82
N ILE A 396 22.30 -26.19 -5.71
CA ILE A 396 22.90 -24.84 -5.74
C ILE A 396 24.31 -24.90 -6.33
N ALA A 397 25.14 -25.85 -5.89
CA ALA A 397 26.50 -26.01 -6.40
C ALA A 397 26.54 -26.37 -7.90
N GLU A 398 25.56 -27.14 -8.38
CA GLU A 398 25.50 -27.61 -9.77
C GLU A 398 24.83 -26.63 -10.74
N GLU A 399 23.81 -25.91 -10.31
CA GLU A 399 22.88 -25.17 -11.18
C GLU A 399 22.97 -23.66 -11.01
N ALA A 400 23.19 -23.13 -9.79
CA ALA A 400 22.99 -21.70 -9.51
C ALA A 400 23.99 -20.78 -10.25
N GLY A 401 25.19 -21.30 -10.50
CA GLY A 401 26.27 -20.59 -11.18
C GLY A 401 26.25 -20.65 -12.70
N ARG A 402 25.32 -21.41 -13.31
CA ARG A 402 25.21 -21.56 -14.77
C ARG A 402 24.41 -20.39 -15.35
N ILE A 403 25.12 -19.31 -15.67
CA ILE A 403 24.52 -18.05 -16.15
C ILE A 403 24.96 -17.80 -17.60
N ASN A 404 24.02 -17.95 -18.54
CA ASN A 404 24.28 -17.91 -19.98
C ASN A 404 25.39 -18.90 -20.36
N GLU A 405 26.49 -18.43 -20.95
CA GLU A 405 27.66 -19.24 -21.32
C GLU A 405 28.75 -19.27 -20.23
N ARG A 406 28.51 -18.64 -19.06
CA ARG A 406 29.49 -18.56 -17.98
C ARG A 406 29.15 -19.53 -16.85
N ILE A 407 30.18 -20.09 -16.24
CA ILE A 407 30.08 -20.90 -15.02
C ILE A 407 30.77 -20.13 -13.89
N ILE A 408 29.99 -19.75 -12.88
CA ILE A 408 30.47 -19.12 -11.65
C ILE A 408 30.39 -20.16 -10.54
N ALA A 409 31.44 -20.31 -9.74
CA ALA A 409 31.35 -21.18 -8.57
C ALA A 409 30.42 -20.54 -7.53
N VAL A 410 29.30 -21.19 -7.24
CA VAL A 410 28.35 -20.78 -6.21
C VAL A 410 28.23 -21.92 -5.21
N SER A 411 28.46 -21.64 -3.93
CA SER A 411 28.19 -22.59 -2.85
C SER A 411 27.32 -21.95 -1.78
N ALA A 412 26.75 -22.78 -0.91
CA ALA A 412 25.99 -22.32 0.22
C ALA A 412 26.34 -23.13 1.47
N THR A 413 26.25 -22.47 2.62
CA THR A 413 26.20 -23.15 3.91
C THR A 413 24.73 -23.26 4.32
N VAL A 414 24.32 -24.42 4.82
CA VAL A 414 22.93 -24.73 5.16
C VAL A 414 22.86 -25.27 6.57
N ALA A 415 21.88 -24.86 7.35
CA ALA A 415 21.60 -25.36 8.68
C ALA A 415 20.16 -25.86 8.79
N VAL A 416 19.97 -27.02 9.39
CA VAL A 416 18.67 -27.65 9.62
C VAL A 416 18.38 -27.65 11.11
N ALA A 417 17.22 -27.15 11.52
CA ALA A 417 16.76 -27.22 12.90
C ALA A 417 15.32 -27.73 12.95
N THR A 418 15.05 -28.64 13.88
CA THR A 418 13.68 -29.08 14.19
C THR A 418 13.11 -28.20 15.28
N ILE A 419 11.83 -27.86 15.18
CA ILE A 419 11.09 -27.14 16.21
C ILE A 419 10.42 -28.18 17.10
N GLY A 420 10.83 -28.21 18.38
CA GLY A 420 10.27 -29.11 19.37
C GLY A 420 8.81 -28.78 19.69
N THR A 421 8.07 -29.76 20.22
CA THR A 421 6.69 -29.55 20.65
C THR A 421 6.63 -28.45 21.73
N GLY A 422 5.85 -27.39 21.46
CA GLY A 422 5.72 -26.25 22.37
C GLY A 422 6.92 -25.31 22.37
N GLU A 423 7.92 -25.55 21.52
CA GLU A 423 9.06 -24.67 21.34
C GLU A 423 8.66 -23.45 20.49
N ALA A 424 9.07 -22.25 20.94
CA ALA A 424 8.92 -21.04 20.14
C ALA A 424 9.86 -21.08 18.93
N PHE A 425 9.36 -20.68 17.75
CA PHE A 425 10.15 -20.67 16.51
C PHE A 425 11.50 -19.96 16.65
N GLN A 426 11.56 -18.88 17.44
CA GLN A 426 12.78 -18.10 17.63
C GLN A 426 13.93 -18.91 18.25
N LEU A 427 13.63 -19.90 19.11
CA LEU A 427 14.64 -20.76 19.71
C LEU A 427 15.28 -21.68 18.67
N ALA A 428 14.45 -22.36 17.86
CA ALA A 428 14.93 -23.18 16.76
C ALA A 428 15.70 -22.37 15.70
N LEU A 429 15.24 -21.15 15.40
CA LEU A 429 15.95 -20.24 14.50
C LEU A 429 17.33 -19.87 15.06
N ASN A 430 17.44 -19.54 16.35
CA ASN A 430 18.73 -19.23 16.97
C ASN A 430 19.71 -20.42 16.90
N ARG A 431 19.21 -21.66 17.06
CA ARG A 431 20.02 -22.87 16.88
C ARG A 431 20.51 -23.01 15.44
N ALA A 432 19.62 -22.80 14.46
CA ALA A 432 19.99 -22.83 13.05
C ALA A 432 21.03 -21.76 12.70
N ASP A 433 20.85 -20.52 13.15
CA ASP A 433 21.83 -19.42 12.98
C ASP A 433 23.20 -19.80 13.55
N THR A 434 23.22 -20.38 14.76
CA THR A 434 24.45 -20.80 15.43
C THR A 434 25.15 -21.90 14.62
N SER A 435 24.43 -22.93 14.19
CA SER A 435 24.97 -24.00 13.37
C SER A 435 25.45 -23.51 12.00
N LEU A 436 24.74 -22.57 11.38
CA LEU A 436 25.12 -21.93 10.12
C LEU A 436 26.44 -21.17 10.28
N TYR A 437 26.58 -20.40 11.36
CA TYR A 437 27.82 -19.70 11.69
C TYR A 437 28.99 -20.66 11.91
N MET A 438 28.77 -21.76 12.65
CA MET A 438 29.79 -22.80 12.85
C MET A 438 30.19 -23.45 11.53
N GLY A 439 29.22 -23.75 10.66
CA GLY A 439 29.49 -24.30 9.33
C GLY A 439 30.35 -23.37 8.48
N LYS A 440 30.09 -22.06 8.56
CA LYS A 440 30.93 -21.04 7.90
C LYS A 440 32.36 -21.01 8.45
N GLN A 441 32.55 -21.16 9.76
CA GLN A 441 33.89 -21.24 10.35
C GLN A 441 34.65 -22.52 9.98
N GLN A 442 33.94 -23.64 9.83
CA GLN A 442 34.56 -24.92 9.51
C GLN A 442 34.92 -25.10 8.03
N GLY A 443 34.76 -24.06 7.20
CA GLY A 443 35.15 -24.07 5.79
C GLY A 443 34.00 -23.95 4.79
N ARG A 444 32.78 -23.60 5.24
CA ARG A 444 31.61 -23.35 4.37
C ARG A 444 31.20 -24.56 3.54
N ASN A 445 30.35 -24.35 2.53
CA ASN A 445 29.89 -25.33 1.54
C ASN A 445 29.49 -26.67 2.17
N ARG A 446 28.52 -26.64 3.09
CA ARG A 446 28.10 -27.83 3.85
C ARG A 446 26.71 -27.69 4.43
N VAL A 447 26.17 -28.84 4.84
CA VAL A 447 24.93 -28.94 5.61
C VAL A 447 25.27 -29.20 7.07
N MET A 448 24.64 -28.43 7.96
CA MET A 448 24.79 -28.49 9.41
C MET A 448 23.47 -28.92 10.04
N ILE A 449 23.52 -29.73 11.09
CA ILE A 449 22.35 -30.07 11.90
C ILE A 449 22.45 -29.28 13.20
N ALA A 450 21.38 -28.60 13.57
CA ALA A 450 21.25 -27.88 14.81
C ALA A 450 20.50 -28.77 15.82
N GLY A 451 21.23 -29.22 16.84
CA GLY A 451 20.73 -30.11 17.90
C GLY A 451 20.04 -29.38 19.04
#